data_AF-A0A7Y0R269-F1
#
_entry.id   AF-A0A7Y0R269-F1
#
_cell.length_a   1.000
_cell.length_b   1.000
_cell.length_c   1.000
_cell.angle_alpha   90.00
_cell.angle_beta   90.00
_cell.angle_gamma   90.00
#
_symmetry.space_group_name_H-M   'P 1'
#
loop_
_entity.id
_entity.type
_entity.pdbx_description
1 polymer ?
#
loop_
_entity_poly.entity_id
_entity_poly.type
_entity_poly.pdbx_seq_one_letter_code
_entity_poly.pdbx_strand_id
1 'polypeptide(L)'
;VGRARDILKNAIGRGPIHGIVSGSIVTVLVQSSSTTTSLMVPLVGTGVLKVRDIYPFTLGANIGTCITALLAATAVSGEFAVFALQIALVHLTFNILATLFIFGIPFLREIPVKGAEMISELAIKNKAVVGGYLMS
;
A
#
# COMPACT_ATOMS: atom_id res chain seq x y z
N VAL A 1 -6.22 3.43 -24.83
CA VAL A 1 -5.61 2.71 -23.67
C VAL A 1 -4.25 3.28 -23.22
N GLY A 2 -3.42 3.85 -24.10
CA GLY A 2 -2.11 4.44 -23.72
C GLY A 2 -2.16 5.59 -22.70
N ARG A 3 -3.07 6.55 -22.86
CA ARG A 3 -3.14 7.75 -22.00
C ARG A 3 -3.38 7.45 -20.52
N ALA A 4 -4.24 6.48 -20.20
CA ALA A 4 -4.51 6.06 -18.82
C ALA A 4 -3.27 5.38 -18.19
N ARG A 5 -2.57 4.55 -18.97
CA ARG A 5 -1.32 3.90 -18.57
C ARG A 5 -0.23 4.93 -18.28
N ASP A 6 -0.12 5.97 -19.09
CA ASP A 6 0.87 7.03 -18.90
C ASP A 6 0.56 7.89 -17.68
N ILE A 7 -0.72 8.18 -17.42
CA ILE A 7 -1.13 8.88 -16.20
C ILE A 7 -0.77 8.05 -14.96
N LEU A 8 -1.08 6.75 -14.95
CA LEU A 8 -0.76 5.86 -13.83
C LEU A 8 0.75 5.74 -13.59
N LYS A 9 1.54 5.58 -14.66
CA LYS A 9 3.01 5.55 -14.55
C LYS A 9 3.58 6.86 -14.04
N ASN A 10 3.03 8.00 -14.46
CA ASN A 10 3.50 9.31 -14.02
C ASN A 10 3.06 9.63 -12.58
N ALA A 11 1.89 9.17 -12.15
CA ALA A 11 1.41 9.37 -10.78
C ALA A 11 2.16 8.47 -9.79
N ILE A 12 2.40 7.20 -10.13
CA ILE A 12 2.88 6.19 -9.17
C ILE A 12 4.36 5.86 -9.36
N GLY A 13 4.85 5.81 -10.61
CA GLY A 13 6.18 5.29 -10.96
C GLY A 13 7.34 6.28 -10.95
N ARG A 14 7.13 7.53 -10.49
CA ARG A 14 8.19 8.57 -10.47
C ARG A 14 9.13 8.49 -9.28
N GLY A 15 8.83 7.62 -8.32
CA GLY A 15 9.67 7.36 -7.16
C GLY A 15 8.86 7.17 -5.87
N PRO A 16 9.54 6.87 -4.75
CA PRO A 16 8.89 6.53 -3.49
C PRO A 16 7.86 7.53 -2.99
N ILE A 17 8.20 8.82 -3.02
CA ILE A 17 7.33 9.88 -2.51
C ILE A 17 6.03 9.96 -3.33
N HIS A 18 6.14 9.88 -4.65
CA HIS A 18 4.99 9.89 -5.54
C HIS A 18 4.09 8.67 -5.33
N GLY A 19 4.70 7.49 -5.14
CA GLY A 19 3.98 6.27 -4.78
C GLY A 19 3.20 6.45 -3.48
N ILE A 20 3.88 6.86 -2.40
CA ILE A 20 3.26 7.06 -1.07
C ILE A 20 2.11 8.07 -1.15
N VAL A 21 2.33 9.24 -1.73
CA VAL A 21 1.30 10.28 -1.84
C VAL A 21 0.11 9.81 -2.67
N SER A 22 0.36 9.18 -3.82
CA SER A 22 -0.72 8.66 -4.68
C SER A 22 -1.53 7.59 -3.96
N GLY A 23 -0.87 6.66 -3.26
CA GLY A 23 -1.54 5.62 -2.48
C GLY A 23 -2.41 6.20 -1.38
N SER A 24 -1.89 7.17 -0.62
CA SER A 24 -2.67 7.84 0.43
C SER A 24 -3.90 8.55 -0.13
N ILE A 25 -3.75 9.32 -1.22
CA ILE A 25 -4.86 10.05 -1.83
C ILE A 25 -5.92 9.08 -2.36
N VAL A 26 -5.52 8.06 -3.12
CA VAL A 26 -6.46 7.09 -3.67
C VAL A 26 -7.22 6.37 -2.55
N THR A 27 -6.53 5.96 -1.49
CA THR A 27 -7.20 5.31 -0.35
C THR A 27 -8.10 6.24 0.44
N VAL A 28 -7.76 7.52 0.62
CA VAL A 28 -8.67 8.48 1.27
C VAL A 28 -9.94 8.67 0.44
N LEU A 29 -9.83 8.74 -0.89
CA LEU A 29 -10.97 8.90 -1.79
C LEU A 29 -11.86 7.65 -1.85
N VAL A 30 -11.24 6.48 -1.93
CA VAL A 30 -11.94 5.19 -2.04
C VAL A 30 -12.38 4.67 -0.66
N GLN A 31 -11.76 5.18 0.42
CA GLN A 31 -11.92 4.76 1.82
C GLN A 31 -11.66 3.28 2.10
N SER A 32 -11.03 2.57 1.16
CA SER A 32 -10.71 1.14 1.26
C SER A 32 -9.32 0.86 0.71
N SER A 33 -8.40 0.44 1.58
CA SER A 33 -7.04 0.04 1.17
C SER A 33 -7.02 -1.29 0.42
N SER A 34 -7.96 -2.21 0.70
CA SER A 34 -8.08 -3.47 -0.06
C SER A 34 -8.55 -3.22 -1.49
N THR A 35 -9.51 -2.31 -1.68
CA THR A 35 -9.92 -1.86 -3.02
C THR A 35 -8.80 -1.08 -3.71
N THR A 36 -8.07 -0.24 -2.98
CA THR A 36 -6.94 0.52 -3.55
C THR A 36 -5.81 -0.39 -4.03
N THR A 37 -5.45 -1.40 -3.24
CA THR A 37 -4.38 -2.35 -3.60
C THR A 37 -4.82 -3.35 -4.67
N SER A 38 -6.09 -3.79 -4.69
CA SER A 38 -6.60 -4.69 -5.73
C SER A 38 -6.59 -4.07 -7.13
N LEU A 39 -6.75 -2.74 -7.25
CA LEU A 39 -6.59 -2.03 -8.52
C LEU A 39 -5.15 -2.10 -9.06
N MET A 40 -4.16 -2.22 -8.18
CA MET A 40 -2.76 -2.26 -8.58
C MET A 40 -2.28 -3.66 -8.98
N VAL A 41 -2.85 -4.72 -8.41
CA VAL A 41 -2.44 -6.11 -8.69
C VAL A 41 -2.46 -6.45 -10.19
N PRO A 42 -3.53 -6.16 -10.96
CA PRO A 42 -3.55 -6.39 -12.41
C PRO A 42 -2.53 -5.54 -13.18
N LEU A 43 -2.25 -4.32 -12.72
CA LEU A 43 -1.26 -3.43 -13.35
C LEU A 43 0.17 -3.96 -13.19
N VAL A 44 0.45 -4.63 -12.07
CA VAL A 44 1.71 -5.36 -11.87
C VAL A 44 1.74 -6.64 -12.71
N GLY A 45 0.65 -7.42 -12.70
CA GLY A 45 0.54 -8.65 -13.49
C GLY A 45 0.67 -8.44 -15.01
N THR A 46 0.26 -7.28 -15.51
CA THR A 46 0.42 -6.89 -16.93
C THR A 46 1.74 -6.17 -17.23
N GLY A 47 2.61 -5.98 -16.23
CA GLY A 47 3.90 -5.30 -16.39
C GLY A 47 3.80 -3.80 -16.62
N VAL A 48 2.64 -3.19 -16.39
CA VAL A 48 2.45 -1.73 -16.46
C VAL A 48 3.19 -1.04 -15.32
N LEU A 49 3.12 -1.61 -14.12
CA LEU A 49 3.86 -1.20 -12.93
C LEU A 49 4.77 -2.34 -12.47
N LYS A 50 5.88 -2.00 -11.81
CA LYS A 50 6.76 -3.00 -11.19
C LYS A 50 6.41 -3.16 -9.72
N VAL A 51 6.79 -4.29 -9.12
CA VAL A 51 6.68 -4.54 -7.66
C VAL A 51 7.33 -3.39 -6.84
N ARG A 52 8.46 -2.86 -7.34
CA ARG A 52 9.17 -1.72 -6.74
C ARG A 52 8.38 -0.40 -6.77
N ASP A 53 7.42 -0.25 -7.68
CA ASP A 53 6.57 0.94 -7.82
C ASP A 53 5.33 0.83 -6.92
N ILE A 54 4.73 -0.36 -6.82
CA ILE A 54 3.57 -0.60 -5.95
C ILE A 54 3.94 -0.61 -4.46
N TYR A 55 5.17 -1.01 -4.09
CA TYR A 55 5.57 -1.04 -2.68
C TYR A 55 5.38 0.31 -1.93
N PRO A 56 5.95 1.44 -2.39
CA PRO A 56 5.68 2.74 -1.78
C PRO A 56 4.20 3.13 -1.85
N PHE A 57 3.50 2.75 -2.92
CA PHE A 57 2.06 2.99 -3.05
C PHE A 57 1.24 2.28 -1.96
N THR A 58 1.55 1.03 -1.65
CA THR A 58 0.87 0.28 -0.59
C THR A 58 1.11 0.88 0.79
N LEU A 59 2.33 1.35 1.08
CA LEU A 59 2.62 2.07 2.32
C LEU A 59 1.83 3.38 2.40
N GLY A 60 1.72 4.10 1.28
CA GLY A 60 0.82 5.24 1.12
C GLY A 60 -0.64 4.90 1.42
N ALA A 61 -1.15 3.80 0.88
CA ALA A 61 -2.51 3.34 1.10
C ALA A 61 -2.80 3.10 2.59
N ASN A 62 -1.86 2.50 3.34
CA ASN A 62 -1.99 2.32 4.78
C ASN A 62 -2.07 3.65 5.56
N ILE A 63 -1.27 4.65 5.16
CA ILE A 63 -1.37 6.01 5.70
C ILE A 63 -2.75 6.60 5.38
N GLY A 64 -3.25 6.39 4.16
CA GLY A 64 -4.59 6.81 3.75
C GLY A 64 -5.70 6.24 4.64
N THR A 65 -5.63 4.94 4.98
CA THR A 65 -6.57 4.32 5.94
C THR A 65 -6.48 4.94 7.33
N CYS A 66 -5.30 5.34 7.78
CA CYS A 66 -5.16 6.03 9.07
C CYS A 66 -5.79 7.42 9.03
N ILE A 67 -5.72 8.13 7.89
CA ILE A 67 -6.39 9.42 7.69
C ILE A 67 -7.92 9.22 7.71
N THR A 68 -8.46 8.20 7.04
CA THR A 68 -9.91 7.93 7.08
C THR A 68 -10.37 7.53 8.48
N ALA A 69 -9.57 6.74 9.21
CA ALA A 69 -9.82 6.42 10.61
C ALA A 69 -9.78 7.66 11.50
N LEU A 70 -8.88 8.61 11.24
CA LEU A 70 -8.82 9.88 11.96
C LEU A 70 -10.08 10.72 11.72
N LEU A 71 -10.50 10.84 10.46
CA LEU A 71 -11.76 11.51 10.12
C LEU A 71 -12.96 10.85 10.81
N ALA A 72 -13.05 9.52 10.79
CA ALA A 72 -14.09 8.78 11.48
C ALA A 72 -14.05 9.01 13.00
N ALA A 73 -12.87 9.04 13.60
CA ALA A 73 -12.71 9.30 15.04
C ALA A 73 -13.21 10.69 15.45
N THR A 74 -13.07 11.71 14.58
CA THR A 74 -13.61 13.05 14.87
C THR A 74 -15.15 13.12 14.87
N ALA A 75 -15.81 12.14 14.26
CA ALA A 75 -17.27 12.04 14.28
C ALA A 75 -17.81 11.26 15.49
N VAL A 76 -16.93 10.60 16.28
CA VAL A 76 -17.33 9.88 17.50
C VAL A 76 -17.58 10.87 18.63
N SER A 77 -18.69 10.68 19.34
CA SER A 77 -19.09 11.49 20.50
C SER A 77 -19.32 10.61 21.74
N GLY A 78 -19.28 11.22 22.92
CA GLY A 78 -19.47 10.53 24.20
C GLY A 78 -18.16 10.01 24.82
N GLU A 79 -18.29 9.07 25.74
CA GLU A 79 -17.16 8.56 26.57
C GLU A 79 -16.00 7.99 25.74
N PHE A 80 -16.29 7.47 24.54
CA PHE A 80 -15.29 6.83 23.67
C PHE A 80 -14.57 7.78 22.69
N ALA A 81 -14.95 9.06 22.62
CA ALA A 81 -14.39 10.00 21.63
C ALA A 81 -12.86 10.15 21.76
N VAL A 82 -12.36 10.28 22.99
CA VAL A 82 -10.91 10.41 23.27
C VAL A 82 -10.17 9.14 22.85
N PHE A 83 -10.71 7.96 23.16
CA PHE A 83 -10.10 6.68 22.79
C PHE A 83 -10.05 6.48 21.28
N ALA A 84 -11.13 6.82 20.56
CA ALA A 84 -11.17 6.74 19.10
C ALA A 84 -10.08 7.62 18.45
N LEU A 85 -9.94 8.85 18.93
CA LEU A 85 -8.92 9.78 18.43
C LEU A 85 -7.50 9.29 18.75
N GLN A 86 -7.27 8.81 19.98
CA GLN A 86 -5.99 8.26 20.40
C GLN A 86 -5.57 7.07 19.54
N ILE A 87 -6.48 6.12 19.30
CA ILE A 87 -6.21 4.95 18.44
C ILE A 87 -5.85 5.41 17.03
N ALA A 88 -6.63 6.32 16.44
CA ALA A 88 -6.37 6.82 15.09
C ALA A 88 -5.01 7.54 14.99
N LEU A 89 -4.67 8.38 15.96
CA LEU A 89 -3.39 9.10 16.00
C LEU A 89 -2.19 8.17 16.19
N VAL A 90 -2.30 7.15 17.04
CA VAL A 90 -1.24 6.15 17.23
C VAL A 90 -0.99 5.41 15.91
N HIS A 91 -2.05 4.96 15.22
CA HIS A 91 -1.90 4.26 13.95
C HIS A 91 -1.32 5.16 12.85
N LEU A 92 -1.78 6.40 12.75
CA LEU A 92 -1.27 7.37 11.77
C LEU A 92 0.21 7.66 12.00
N THR A 93 0.57 7.97 13.26
CA THR A 93 1.95 8.29 13.63
C THR A 93 2.87 7.10 13.42
N PHE A 94 2.44 5.90 13.82
CA PHE A 94 3.20 4.67 13.59
C PHE A 94 3.45 4.43 12.10
N ASN A 95 2.41 4.54 11.25
CA ASN A 95 2.56 4.31 9.81
C ASN A 95 3.47 5.34 9.15
N ILE A 96 3.36 6.62 9.52
CA ILE A 96 4.25 7.68 9.01
C ILE A 96 5.69 7.43 9.45
N LEU A 97 5.93 7.21 10.75
CA LEU A 97 7.28 7.00 11.28
C LEU A 97 7.92 5.72 10.72
N ALA A 98 7.18 4.62 10.64
CA ALA A 98 7.66 3.38 10.05
C ALA A 98 8.02 3.58 8.57
N THR A 99 7.17 4.29 7.81
CA THR A 99 7.45 4.59 6.40
C THR A 99 8.71 5.45 6.26
N LEU A 100 8.85 6.51 7.06
CA LEU A 100 10.04 7.36 7.06
C LEU A 100 11.30 6.60 7.47
N PHE A 101 11.20 5.73 8.47
CA PHE A 101 12.31 4.90 8.94
C PHE A 101 12.76 3.90 7.86
N ILE A 102 11.82 3.20 7.22
CA ILE A 102 12.10 2.24 6.16
C ILE A 102 12.72 2.93 4.94
N PHE A 103 12.20 4.09 4.53
CA PHE A 103 12.75 4.81 3.36
C PHE A 103 14.00 5.63 3.69
N GLY A 104 14.23 5.97 4.96
CA GLY A 104 15.46 6.62 5.42
C GLY A 104 16.65 5.67 5.45
N ILE A 105 16.42 4.36 5.58
CA ILE A 105 17.47 3.33 5.59
C ILE A 105 17.36 2.48 4.32
N PRO A 106 18.22 2.69 3.31
CA PRO A 106 18.11 2.01 2.01
C PRO A 106 18.03 0.49 2.09
N PHE A 107 18.71 -0.13 3.06
CA PHE A 107 18.67 -1.56 3.29
C PHE A 107 17.27 -2.08 3.66
N LEU A 108 16.53 -1.36 4.51
CA LEU A 108 15.19 -1.80 4.96
C LEU A 108 14.19 -1.80 3.82
N ARG A 109 14.29 -0.84 2.89
CA ARG A 109 13.44 -0.77 1.71
C ARG A 109 13.58 -2.00 0.79
N GLU A 110 14.75 -2.61 0.72
CA GLU A 110 15.01 -3.75 -0.16
C GLU A 110 14.45 -5.06 0.39
N ILE A 111 14.28 -5.20 1.72
CA ILE A 111 13.85 -6.46 2.34
C ILE A 111 12.48 -6.92 1.81
N PRO A 112 11.42 -6.09 1.79
CA PRO A 112 10.10 -6.55 1.34
C PRO A 112 10.07 -6.84 -0.17
N VAL A 113 10.81 -6.06 -0.97
CA VAL A 113 10.88 -6.26 -2.42
C VAL A 113 11.54 -7.59 -2.73
N LYS A 114 12.69 -7.89 -2.12
CA LYS A 114 13.39 -9.18 -2.28
C LYS A 114 12.54 -10.35 -1.76
N GLY A 115 11.83 -10.16 -0.65
CA GLY A 115 10.89 -11.15 -0.13
C GLY A 115 9.78 -11.47 -1.14
N ALA A 116 9.20 -10.45 -1.78
CA ALA A 116 8.19 -10.62 -2.82
C ALA A 116 8.75 -11.33 -4.06
N GLU A 117 9.97 -10.99 -4.50
CA GLU A 117 10.67 -11.66 -5.59
C GLU A 117 10.93 -13.14 -5.28
N MET A 118 11.42 -13.45 -4.08
CA MET A 118 11.67 -14.82 -3.63
C MET A 118 10.38 -15.66 -3.60
N ILE A 119 9.28 -15.12 -3.07
CA ILE A 119 7.98 -15.80 -3.06
C ILE A 119 7.50 -16.03 -4.49
N SER A 120 7.66 -15.04 -5.38
CA SER A 120 7.29 -15.15 -6.78
C SER A 120 8.09 -16.25 -7.51
N GLU A 121 9.40 -16.34 -7.27
CA GLU A 121 10.24 -17.39 -7.84
C GLU A 121 9.86 -18.80 -7.35
N LEU A 122 9.57 -18.95 -6.06
CA LEU A 122 9.11 -20.22 -5.50
C LEU A 122 7.77 -20.65 -6.12
N ALA A 123 6.83 -19.71 -6.27
CA ALA A 123 5.53 -19.96 -6.89
C ALA A 123 5.66 -20.40 -8.35
N ILE A 124 6.60 -19.81 -9.11
CA ILE A 124 6.85 -20.18 -10.50
C ILE A 124 7.51 -21.57 -10.61
N LYS A 125 8.44 -21.90 -9.69
CA LYS A 125 9.17 -23.18 -9.70
C LYS A 125 8.31 -24.37 -9.29
N ASN A 126 7.29 -24.19 -8.45
CA ASN A 126 6.46 -25.29 -7.96
C ASN A 126 4.97 -25.08 -8.26
N LYS A 127 4.56 -25.42 -9.50
CA LYS A 127 3.15 -25.33 -9.94
C LYS A 127 2.17 -26.11 -9.04
N ALA A 128 2.65 -27.12 -8.30
CA ALA A 128 1.84 -27.86 -7.32
C ALA A 128 1.47 -27.00 -6.09
N VAL A 129 2.32 -26.06 -5.68
CA VAL A 129 2.04 -25.11 -4.58
C VAL A 129 0.97 -24.11 -5.00
N VAL A 130 1.02 -23.64 -6.25
CA VAL A 130 -0.03 -22.78 -6.84
C VAL A 130 -1.35 -23.56 -6.93
N GLY A 131 -1.31 -24.84 -7.34
CA GLY A 131 -2.48 -25.71 -7.35
C GLY A 131 -3.08 -25.96 -5.97
N GLY A 132 -2.24 -26.15 -4.94
CA GLY A 132 -2.69 -26.31 -3.56
C GLY A 132 -3.37 -25.05 -3.00
N TYR A 133 -2.82 -23.86 -3.27
CA TYR A 133 -3.39 -22.58 -2.84
C TYR A 133 -4.71 -22.23 -3.53
N LEU A 134 -4.89 -22.62 -4.79
CA LEU A 134 -6.16 -22.42 -5.51
C LEU A 134 -7.26 -23.40 -5.07
N MET A 135 -6.89 -24.52 -4.43
CA MET A 135 -7.83 -25.54 -3.93
C MET A 135 -8.13 -25.42 -2.43
N SER A 136 -7.43 -24.55 -1.70
CA SER A 136 -7.69 -24.22 -0.28
C SER A 136 -8.59 -23.01 -0.13
#